data_AF-A0A0R1P8S0-F1
#
_entry.id   AF-A0A0R1P8S0-F1
#
_cell.length_a   1.000
_cell.length_b   1.000
_cell.length_c   1.000
_cell.angle_alpha   90.00
_cell.angle_beta   90.00
_cell.angle_gamma   90.00
#
_symmetry.space_group_name_H-M   'P 1'
#
loop_
_entity.id
_entity.type
_entity.pdbx_description
1 polymer ?
#
loop_
_entity_poly.entity_id
_entity_poly.type
_entity_poly.pdbx_seq_one_letter_code
_entity_poly.pdbx_strand_id
1 'polypeptide(L)'
;MAFIMMNSDYNVELSRLNQIESVDIPHLENVKMIVKDRVDAHSYEPIIWNHLKTLSDDPQLPDDLTQLRAGNQKADIVASDSTVRIDVEMSNKLDRKVRYLKIYRNDKNLSTEKALIYVHGGAYYGGSAEDTLPFLRLLAAKFNGFIYSVDYSIAPEKPYPAAIEDCLSVLMDICDKHQQISLAGDSAGASIALGVSQLSSNMGICEIYKHILFYPTIVQGSDYNGPLWNDRLIPINPEQRQALHNNYTQFKRLDNIMTKYYLNGANYNLSAPLISPMYADPLIFKKVLVMTGEFDPFRLQDEAFVQKVGMAGCEAGYIRYGGLAHAFLNYVGKIPAVEDALIECAEALNS
;
A
#
# COMPACT_ATOMS: atom_id res chain seq x y z
N MET A 1 21.23 -12.92 -26.58
CA MET A 1 19.88 -13.18 -27.12
C MET A 1 18.80 -13.24 -26.04
N ALA A 2 18.99 -13.96 -24.93
CA ALA A 2 18.03 -14.02 -23.81
C ALA A 2 17.71 -12.66 -23.15
N PHE A 3 18.70 -11.77 -22.97
CA PHE A 3 18.50 -10.46 -22.34
C PHE A 3 17.72 -9.45 -23.22
N ILE A 4 17.76 -9.62 -24.54
CA ILE A 4 17.02 -8.77 -25.49
C ILE A 4 15.56 -9.24 -25.61
N MET A 5 15.31 -10.55 -25.53
CA MET A 5 13.96 -11.13 -25.51
C MET A 5 13.20 -10.85 -24.20
N MET A 6 13.87 -10.89 -23.03
CA MET A 6 13.21 -10.51 -21.76
C MET A 6 12.73 -9.06 -21.76
N ASN A 7 13.47 -8.14 -22.40
CA ASN A 7 13.06 -6.74 -22.53
C ASN A 7 11.92 -6.55 -23.54
N SER A 8 11.76 -7.41 -24.56
CA SER A 8 10.61 -7.31 -25.48
C SER A 8 9.32 -7.73 -24.78
N ASP A 9 9.34 -8.84 -24.03
CA ASP A 9 8.14 -9.36 -23.38
C ASP A 9 7.67 -8.44 -22.23
N TYR A 10 8.62 -7.85 -21.48
CA TYR A 10 8.33 -6.86 -20.44
C TYR A 10 7.58 -5.64 -20.98
N ASN A 11 8.11 -5.02 -22.05
CA ASN A 11 7.53 -3.80 -22.62
C ASN A 11 6.21 -4.08 -23.36
N VAL A 12 6.06 -5.26 -23.97
CA VAL A 12 4.80 -5.70 -24.58
C VAL A 12 3.71 -5.84 -23.51
N GLU A 13 4.01 -6.51 -22.40
CA GLU A 13 3.06 -6.67 -21.31
C GLU A 13 2.71 -5.33 -20.64
N LEU A 14 3.70 -4.47 -20.39
CA LEU A 14 3.44 -3.13 -19.86
C LEU A 14 2.54 -2.32 -20.80
N SER A 15 2.80 -2.37 -22.11
CA SER A 15 1.98 -1.68 -23.11
C SER A 15 0.54 -2.21 -23.13
N ARG A 16 0.35 -3.52 -22.95
CA ARG A 16 -0.98 -4.13 -22.87
C ARG A 16 -1.72 -3.67 -21.61
N LEU A 17 -1.06 -3.68 -20.45
CA LEU A 17 -1.67 -3.27 -19.16
C LEU A 17 -2.15 -1.82 -19.18
N ASN A 18 -1.38 -0.91 -19.80
CA ASN A 18 -1.74 0.50 -19.95
C ASN A 18 -2.95 0.75 -20.87
N GLN A 19 -3.40 -0.26 -21.63
CA GLN A 19 -4.54 -0.15 -22.55
C GLN A 19 -5.83 -0.74 -21.98
N ILE A 20 -5.79 -1.30 -20.76
CA ILE A 20 -6.97 -1.92 -20.14
C ILE A 20 -7.88 -0.84 -19.56
N GLU A 21 -9.11 -0.81 -20.04
CA GLU A 21 -10.14 0.13 -19.58
C GLU A 21 -10.89 -0.39 -18.33
N SER A 22 -11.67 0.50 -17.71
CA SER A 22 -12.49 0.14 -16.57
C SER A 22 -13.64 -0.79 -16.94
N VAL A 23 -14.02 -1.65 -16.00
CA VAL A 23 -15.12 -2.62 -16.12
C VAL A 23 -16.09 -2.48 -14.95
N ASP A 24 -17.35 -2.84 -15.19
CA ASP A 24 -18.33 -2.99 -14.12
C ASP A 24 -18.17 -4.35 -13.44
N ILE A 25 -18.08 -4.37 -12.11
CA ILE A 25 -18.05 -5.60 -11.32
C ILE A 25 -19.33 -5.69 -10.48
N PRO A 26 -20.09 -6.80 -10.56
CA PRO A 26 -21.41 -6.90 -9.93
C PRO A 26 -21.46 -6.58 -8.44
N HIS A 27 -20.38 -6.82 -7.69
CA HIS A 27 -20.34 -6.59 -6.25
C HIS A 27 -19.63 -5.30 -5.84
N LEU A 28 -19.15 -4.47 -6.78
CA LEU A 28 -18.48 -3.19 -6.51
C LEU A 28 -19.20 -2.04 -7.21
N GLU A 29 -20.44 -1.81 -6.81
CA GLU A 29 -21.26 -0.70 -7.31
C GLU A 29 -20.69 0.67 -6.90
N ASN A 30 -20.81 1.67 -7.78
CA ASN A 30 -20.32 3.04 -7.56
C ASN A 30 -18.79 3.14 -7.36
N VAL A 31 -18.03 2.16 -7.85
CA VAL A 31 -16.56 2.15 -7.85
C VAL A 31 -16.08 2.05 -9.30
N LYS A 32 -15.13 2.91 -9.71
CA LYS A 32 -14.43 2.74 -10.99
C LYS A 32 -13.41 1.62 -10.83
N MET A 33 -13.64 0.48 -11.46
CA MET A 33 -12.76 -0.68 -11.33
C MET A 33 -11.99 -0.97 -12.61
N ILE A 34 -10.71 -1.32 -12.49
CA ILE A 34 -9.88 -1.82 -13.59
C ILE A 34 -9.33 -3.19 -13.19
N VAL A 35 -9.64 -4.21 -13.99
CA VAL A 35 -9.10 -5.57 -13.80
C VAL A 35 -7.98 -5.79 -14.80
N LYS A 36 -6.74 -5.73 -14.33
CA LYS A 36 -5.53 -5.90 -15.13
C LYS A 36 -5.05 -7.35 -15.04
N ASP A 37 -5.85 -8.27 -15.57
CA ASP A 37 -5.49 -9.70 -15.61
C ASP A 37 -4.27 -9.95 -16.51
N ARG A 38 -3.47 -10.94 -16.15
CA ARG A 38 -2.38 -11.46 -16.99
C ARG A 38 -2.95 -12.26 -18.17
N VAL A 39 -2.13 -12.49 -19.20
CA VAL A 39 -2.50 -13.35 -20.34
C VAL A 39 -2.91 -14.75 -19.88
N ASP A 40 -2.13 -15.32 -18.96
CA ASP A 40 -2.50 -16.53 -18.24
C ASP A 40 -3.31 -16.15 -17.00
N ALA A 41 -4.60 -15.91 -17.20
CA ALA A 41 -5.49 -15.42 -16.16
C ALA A 41 -5.62 -16.43 -15.01
N HIS A 42 -5.84 -15.92 -13.79
CA HIS A 42 -6.00 -16.73 -12.60
C HIS A 42 -4.77 -17.62 -12.29
N SER A 43 -3.57 -17.22 -12.74
CA SER A 43 -2.31 -17.85 -12.36
C SER A 43 -1.31 -16.83 -11.81
N TYR A 44 -0.54 -17.25 -10.80
CA TYR A 44 0.50 -16.41 -10.21
C TYR A 44 1.52 -15.96 -11.25
N GLU A 45 1.95 -14.70 -11.13
CA GLU A 45 3.09 -14.19 -11.86
C GLU A 45 4.32 -15.09 -11.58
N PRO A 46 5.11 -15.52 -12.60
CA PRO A 46 6.18 -16.49 -12.44
C PRO A 46 7.21 -16.20 -11.35
N ILE A 47 7.64 -14.95 -11.16
CA ILE A 47 8.57 -14.57 -10.08
C ILE A 47 7.89 -14.81 -8.74
N ILE A 48 6.65 -14.37 -8.57
CA ILE A 48 5.86 -14.59 -7.34
C ILE A 48 5.61 -16.08 -7.10
N TRP A 49 5.24 -16.83 -8.14
CA TRP A 49 5.00 -18.27 -8.07
C TRP A 49 6.22 -19.03 -7.56
N ASN A 50 7.42 -18.64 -8.01
CA ASN A 50 8.66 -19.27 -7.56
C ASN A 50 8.90 -19.15 -6.05
N HIS A 51 8.37 -18.12 -5.40
CA HIS A 51 8.45 -17.95 -3.94
C HIS A 51 7.32 -18.71 -3.23
N LEU A 52 6.10 -18.68 -3.77
CA LEU A 52 4.92 -19.23 -3.10
C LEU A 52 4.78 -20.75 -3.24
N LYS A 53 5.28 -21.35 -4.32
CA LYS A 53 5.15 -22.79 -4.58
C LYS A 53 5.83 -23.67 -3.54
N THR A 54 6.75 -23.10 -2.76
CA THR A 54 7.51 -23.79 -1.70
C THR A 54 6.92 -23.58 -0.31
N LEU A 55 5.82 -22.84 -0.17
CA LEU A 55 5.16 -22.65 1.13
C LEU A 55 4.62 -23.98 1.65
N SER A 56 4.98 -24.32 2.90
CA SER A 56 4.48 -25.52 3.57
C SER A 56 2.97 -25.44 3.82
N ASP A 57 2.34 -26.61 3.96
CA ASP A 57 0.91 -26.72 4.25
C ASP A 57 0.52 -26.13 5.62
N ASP A 58 1.47 -26.10 6.55
CA ASP A 58 1.37 -25.36 7.79
C ASP A 58 2.52 -24.35 7.89
N PRO A 59 2.37 -23.16 7.28
CA PRO A 59 3.43 -22.15 7.28
C PRO A 59 3.59 -21.58 8.69
N GLN A 60 4.77 -21.79 9.26
CA GLN A 60 5.15 -21.17 10.53
C GLN A 60 5.71 -19.77 10.28
N LEU A 61 5.30 -18.82 11.11
CA LEU A 61 5.98 -17.53 11.23
C LEU A 61 6.84 -17.56 12.49
N PRO A 62 8.05 -16.99 12.46
CA PRO A 62 8.85 -16.87 13.66
C PRO A 62 8.10 -16.03 14.70
N ASP A 63 8.19 -16.42 15.97
CA ASP A 63 7.67 -15.66 17.11
C ASP A 63 8.67 -14.62 17.65
N ASP A 64 9.86 -14.56 17.04
CA ASP A 64 10.92 -13.64 17.36
C ASP A 64 10.85 -12.35 16.52
N LEU A 65 10.80 -11.21 17.21
CA LEU A 65 10.70 -9.89 16.59
C LEU A 65 11.90 -9.58 15.68
N THR A 66 13.10 -10.09 16.00
CA THR A 66 14.30 -9.85 15.19
C THR A 66 14.16 -10.53 13.82
N GLN A 67 13.74 -11.79 13.79
CA GLN A 67 13.47 -12.52 12.56
C GLN A 67 12.31 -11.91 11.77
N LEU A 68 11.25 -11.49 12.44
CA LEU A 68 10.12 -10.81 11.80
C LEU A 68 10.55 -9.48 11.15
N ARG A 69 11.43 -8.71 11.79
CA ARG A 69 12.01 -7.48 11.21
C ARG A 69 12.97 -7.75 10.06
N ALA A 70 13.81 -8.78 10.17
CA ALA A 70 14.69 -9.17 9.09
C ALA A 70 13.90 -9.57 7.83
N GLY A 71 12.75 -10.23 7.99
CA GLY A 71 11.84 -10.56 6.89
C GLY A 71 11.18 -9.36 6.20
N ASN A 72 11.20 -8.17 6.81
CA ASN A 72 10.70 -6.93 6.21
C ASN A 72 11.77 -6.20 5.39
N GLN A 73 13.05 -6.54 5.52
CA GLN A 73 14.12 -5.88 4.77
C GLN A 73 13.99 -6.23 3.28
N LYS A 74 14.01 -5.19 2.44
CA LYS A 74 13.90 -5.36 0.99
C LYS A 74 15.28 -5.39 0.35
N ALA A 75 15.43 -6.16 -0.72
CA ALA A 75 16.67 -6.18 -1.49
C ALA A 75 16.93 -4.80 -2.12
N ASP A 76 18.20 -4.36 -2.13
CA ASP A 76 18.61 -3.09 -2.73
C ASP A 76 18.24 -3.05 -4.22
N ILE A 77 17.19 -2.31 -4.56
CA ILE A 77 16.90 -1.90 -5.94
C ILE A 77 17.53 -0.53 -6.11
N VAL A 78 18.73 -0.49 -6.71
CA VAL A 78 19.41 0.77 -7.02
C VAL A 78 18.80 1.38 -8.27
N ALA A 79 17.73 2.17 -8.11
CA ALA A 79 17.28 3.09 -9.14
C ALA A 79 18.06 4.40 -9.00
N SER A 80 19.14 4.57 -9.75
CA SER A 80 19.85 5.85 -9.82
C SER A 80 19.25 6.73 -10.91
N ASP A 81 18.27 7.55 -10.54
CA ASP A 81 17.85 8.68 -11.37
C ASP A 81 18.54 9.95 -10.85
N SER A 82 19.46 10.50 -11.65
CA SER A 82 20.21 11.72 -11.32
C SER A 82 19.34 12.98 -11.29
N THR A 83 18.11 12.90 -11.80
CA THR A 83 17.14 13.99 -11.79
C THR A 83 16.35 14.06 -10.48
N VAL A 84 16.38 13.02 -9.63
CA VAL A 84 15.63 12.99 -8.36
C VAL A 84 16.55 13.36 -7.19
N ARG A 85 16.12 14.35 -6.42
CA ARG A 85 16.75 14.76 -5.15
C ARG A 85 16.02 14.16 -3.97
N ILE A 86 16.79 13.89 -2.92
CA ILE A 86 16.29 13.42 -1.64
C ILE A 86 16.98 14.23 -0.55
N ASP A 87 16.18 15.00 0.18
CA ASP A 87 16.62 15.70 1.36
C ASP A 87 16.09 14.96 2.60
N VAL A 88 16.91 14.85 3.64
CA VAL A 88 16.50 14.28 4.93
C VAL A 88 16.16 15.44 5.85
N GLU A 89 14.91 15.51 6.28
CA GLU A 89 14.40 16.59 7.12
C GLU A 89 13.75 16.02 8.40
N MET A 90 13.48 16.90 9.36
CA MET A 90 12.86 16.55 10.65
C MET A 90 11.65 17.42 10.90
N SER A 91 10.54 16.79 11.25
CA SER A 91 9.37 17.47 11.80
C SER A 91 9.52 17.65 13.30
N ASN A 92 9.07 18.80 13.82
CA ASN A 92 9.09 19.14 15.25
C ASN A 92 7.70 19.56 15.78
N LYS A 93 6.61 19.09 15.15
CA LYS A 93 5.23 19.39 15.56
C LYS A 93 4.76 18.38 16.61
N LEU A 94 3.70 18.74 17.35
CA LEU A 94 3.06 17.88 18.36
C LEU A 94 4.04 17.36 19.45
N ASP A 95 5.10 18.11 19.75
CA ASP A 95 6.21 17.69 20.64
C ASP A 95 6.91 16.39 20.20
N ARG A 96 6.89 16.10 18.89
CA ARG A 96 7.51 14.91 18.29
C ARG A 96 8.69 15.31 17.43
N LYS A 97 9.70 14.45 17.35
CA LYS A 97 10.81 14.58 16.40
C LYS A 97 10.72 13.44 15.40
N VAL A 98 10.22 13.74 14.21
CA VAL A 98 9.92 12.72 13.20
C VAL A 98 10.80 12.95 11.98
N ARG A 99 11.59 11.95 11.61
CA ARG A 99 12.40 11.98 10.40
C ARG A 99 11.51 11.72 9.18
N TYR A 100 11.79 12.41 8.08
CA TYR A 100 11.19 12.09 6.79
C TYR A 100 12.16 12.35 5.64
N LEU A 101 11.96 11.61 4.55
CA LEU A 101 12.63 11.82 3.27
C LEU A 101 11.77 12.73 2.41
N LYS A 102 12.30 13.88 2.01
CA LYS A 102 11.69 14.76 1.02
C LYS A 102 12.27 14.45 -0.35
N ILE A 103 11.46 13.87 -1.22
CA ILE A 103 11.85 13.31 -2.51
C ILE A 103 11.16 14.12 -3.62
N TYR A 104 11.93 14.61 -4.58
CA TYR A 104 11.40 15.47 -5.65
C TYR A 104 12.30 15.52 -6.87
N ARG A 105 11.73 15.83 -8.03
CA ARG A 105 12.50 16.06 -9.26
C ARG A 105 13.22 17.41 -9.19
N ASN A 106 14.49 17.44 -9.55
CA ASN A 106 15.30 18.64 -9.72
C ASN A 106 14.91 19.37 -11.03
N ASP A 107 13.71 19.92 -11.03
CA ASP A 107 13.08 20.57 -12.18
C ASP A 107 12.54 21.94 -11.75
N LYS A 108 12.81 22.96 -12.56
CA LYS A 108 12.33 24.34 -12.31
C LYS A 108 10.82 24.47 -12.47
N ASN A 109 10.18 23.53 -13.19
CA ASN A 109 8.73 23.51 -13.42
C ASN A 109 7.98 22.62 -12.42
N LEU A 110 8.66 22.12 -11.38
CA LEU A 110 8.01 21.30 -10.36
C LEU A 110 6.92 22.10 -9.64
N SER A 111 5.71 21.55 -9.58
CA SER A 111 4.60 22.19 -8.86
C SER A 111 4.87 22.22 -7.35
N THR A 112 4.71 23.40 -6.75
CA THR A 112 4.69 23.57 -5.29
C THR A 112 3.32 23.30 -4.68
N GLU A 113 2.28 23.12 -5.49
CA GLU A 113 0.91 22.96 -4.98
C GLU A 113 0.61 21.53 -4.54
N LYS A 114 1.33 20.54 -5.07
CA LYS A 114 1.05 19.12 -4.89
C LYS A 114 2.08 18.46 -3.99
N ALA A 115 1.59 17.71 -3.02
CA ALA A 115 2.42 16.87 -2.17
C ALA A 115 1.78 15.50 -1.92
N LEU A 116 2.64 14.51 -1.71
CA LEU A 116 2.28 13.17 -1.29
C LEU A 116 3.00 12.87 0.02
N ILE A 117 2.27 12.55 1.09
CA ILE A 117 2.88 11.88 2.24
C ILE A 117 2.79 10.38 1.98
N TYR A 118 3.93 9.69 2.05
CA TYR A 118 3.99 8.25 1.88
C TYR A 118 4.31 7.58 3.22
N VAL A 119 3.56 6.52 3.54
CA VAL A 119 3.69 5.76 4.78
C VAL A 119 3.98 4.30 4.44
N HIS A 120 5.19 3.83 4.75
CA HIS A 120 5.64 2.50 4.38
C HIS A 120 4.91 1.39 5.13
N GLY A 121 4.78 0.22 4.48
CA GLY A 121 4.35 -1.01 5.12
C GLY A 121 5.41 -1.63 6.04
N GLY A 122 5.12 -2.82 6.57
CA GLY A 122 6.01 -3.54 7.49
C GLY A 122 5.32 -4.08 8.73
N ALA A 123 4.02 -4.38 8.62
CA ALA A 123 3.24 -5.02 9.68
C ALA A 123 3.28 -4.24 11.02
N TYR A 124 3.37 -2.90 10.97
CA TYR A 124 3.48 -1.97 12.10
C TYR A 124 4.76 -2.09 12.96
N TYR A 125 5.42 -3.24 12.97
CA TYR A 125 6.60 -3.51 13.80
C TYR A 125 7.93 -3.49 13.03
N GLY A 126 7.89 -3.28 11.72
CA GLY A 126 9.06 -3.22 10.85
C GLY A 126 8.86 -2.31 9.65
N GLY A 127 9.81 -2.39 8.72
CA GLY A 127 9.92 -1.47 7.60
C GLY A 127 10.64 -0.17 7.96
N SER A 128 11.10 0.56 6.94
CA SER A 128 11.57 1.94 7.06
C SER A 128 11.22 2.77 5.82
N ALA A 129 11.44 4.09 5.91
CA ALA A 129 11.30 4.99 4.76
C ALA A 129 12.23 4.60 3.58
N GLU A 130 13.39 3.98 3.86
CA GLU A 130 14.34 3.50 2.85
C GLU A 130 13.82 2.28 2.07
N ASP A 131 13.04 1.39 2.69
CA ASP A 131 12.51 0.20 2.03
C ASP A 131 11.65 0.53 0.80
N THR A 132 10.98 1.68 0.82
CA THR A 132 10.10 2.13 -0.28
C THR A 132 10.80 3.11 -1.22
N LEU A 133 12.04 3.50 -0.90
CA LEU A 133 12.78 4.51 -1.66
C LEU A 133 12.98 4.16 -3.14
N PRO A 134 13.25 2.91 -3.55
CA PRO A 134 13.35 2.58 -4.98
C PRO A 134 12.08 2.89 -5.77
N PHE A 135 10.92 2.54 -5.21
CA PHE A 135 9.61 2.87 -5.77
C PHE A 135 9.39 4.39 -5.80
N LEU A 136 9.63 5.07 -4.67
CA LEU A 136 9.37 6.50 -4.55
C LEU A 136 10.28 7.36 -5.43
N ARG A 137 11.51 6.92 -5.73
CA ARG A 137 12.38 7.58 -6.71
C ARG A 137 11.77 7.55 -8.11
N LEU A 138 11.32 6.39 -8.55
CA LEU A 138 10.68 6.24 -9.86
C LEU A 138 9.35 7.01 -9.93
N LEU A 139 8.58 7.02 -8.84
CA LEU A 139 7.36 7.82 -8.73
C LEU A 139 7.66 9.32 -8.82
N ALA A 140 8.68 9.81 -8.09
CA ALA A 140 9.10 11.21 -8.12
C ALA A 140 9.56 11.69 -9.50
N ALA A 141 10.10 10.79 -10.34
CA ALA A 141 10.45 11.14 -11.72
C ALA A 141 9.22 11.49 -12.57
N LYS A 142 8.07 10.85 -12.30
CA LYS A 142 6.79 11.02 -13.04
C LYS A 142 5.81 11.98 -12.36
N PHE A 143 5.86 12.12 -11.04
CA PHE A 143 4.99 12.99 -10.27
C PHE A 143 5.44 14.46 -10.33
N ASN A 144 4.52 15.36 -10.65
CA ASN A 144 4.75 16.81 -10.62
C ASN A 144 4.43 17.40 -9.23
N GLY A 145 5.23 17.01 -8.23
CA GLY A 145 5.08 17.50 -6.86
C GLY A 145 6.16 16.93 -5.92
N PHE A 146 5.93 17.10 -4.61
CA PHE A 146 6.86 16.65 -3.56
C PHE A 146 6.36 15.39 -2.86
N ILE A 147 7.25 14.42 -2.64
CA ILE A 147 6.95 13.23 -1.84
C ILE A 147 7.64 13.35 -0.47
N TYR A 148 6.90 13.09 0.60
CA TYR A 148 7.35 13.09 1.99
C TYR A 148 7.19 11.67 2.54
N SER A 149 8.25 10.86 2.48
CA SER A 149 8.25 9.50 3.03
C SER A 149 8.58 9.54 4.52
N VAL A 150 7.62 9.18 5.37
CA VAL A 150 7.73 9.33 6.83
C VAL A 150 8.42 8.11 7.43
N ASP A 151 9.45 8.36 8.24
CA ASP A 151 10.16 7.34 9.03
C ASP A 151 9.52 7.27 10.42
N TYR A 152 8.33 6.67 10.46
CA TYR A 152 7.43 6.73 11.62
C TYR A 152 7.82 5.73 12.72
N SER A 153 7.26 5.95 13.90
CA SER A 153 7.42 5.11 15.08
C SER A 153 6.90 3.68 14.88
N ILE A 154 7.77 2.68 15.06
CA ILE A 154 7.42 1.26 14.93
C ILE A 154 7.11 0.60 16.29
N ALA A 155 6.24 -0.40 16.25
CA ALA A 155 5.88 -1.24 17.38
C ALA A 155 6.93 -2.35 17.63
N PRO A 156 7.01 -2.92 18.85
CA PRO A 156 6.26 -2.55 20.06
C PRO A 156 6.87 -1.39 20.86
N GLU A 157 8.05 -0.88 20.50
CA GLU A 157 8.73 0.18 21.24
C GLU A 157 7.91 1.47 21.28
N LYS A 158 7.17 1.74 20.20
CA LYS A 158 6.24 2.84 20.09
C LYS A 158 4.94 2.36 19.42
N PRO A 159 4.01 1.76 20.19
CA PRO A 159 2.81 1.14 19.65
C PRO A 159 1.76 2.19 19.25
N TYR A 160 0.60 1.72 18.79
CA TYR A 160 -0.58 2.55 18.55
C TYR A 160 -0.82 3.54 19.71
N PRO A 161 -1.08 4.84 19.43
CA PRO A 161 -1.24 5.48 18.12
C PRO A 161 0.03 6.18 17.55
N ALA A 162 1.23 5.88 18.05
CA ALA A 162 2.43 6.70 17.80
C ALA A 162 2.78 6.91 16.32
N ALA A 163 2.62 5.90 15.47
CA ALA A 163 2.86 6.02 14.03
C ALA A 163 1.93 7.05 13.35
N ILE A 164 0.66 7.06 13.74
CA ILE A 164 -0.34 8.00 13.21
C ILE A 164 0.02 9.43 13.63
N GLU A 165 0.38 9.61 14.90
CA GLU A 165 0.79 10.91 15.44
C GLU A 165 2.08 11.45 14.79
N ASP A 166 3.03 10.56 14.46
CA ASP A 166 4.24 10.92 13.73
C ASP A 166 3.92 11.44 12.32
N CYS A 167 3.09 10.71 11.57
CA CYS A 167 2.67 11.14 10.25
C CYS A 167 1.84 12.43 10.30
N LEU A 168 1.03 12.63 11.34
CA LEU A 168 0.27 13.87 11.57
C LEU A 168 1.21 15.06 11.84
N SER A 169 2.31 14.84 12.58
CA SER A 169 3.35 15.85 12.80
C SER A 169 3.93 16.34 11.47
N VAL A 170 4.26 15.42 10.56
CA VAL A 170 4.78 15.77 9.22
C VAL A 170 3.70 16.49 8.40
N LEU A 171 2.44 16.06 8.45
CA LEU A 171 1.33 16.74 7.78
C LEU A 171 1.22 18.20 8.22
N MET A 172 1.27 18.47 9.52
CA MET A 172 1.23 19.83 10.09
C MET A 172 2.42 20.71 9.69
N ASP A 173 3.56 20.12 9.31
CA ASP A 173 4.71 20.86 8.80
C ASP A 173 4.60 21.25 7.33
N ILE A 174 3.72 20.58 6.58
CA ILE A 174 3.61 20.77 5.14
C ILE A 174 2.24 21.31 4.70
N CYS A 175 1.24 21.33 5.58
CA CYS A 175 -0.13 21.77 5.27
C CYS A 175 -0.21 23.19 4.71
N ASP A 176 0.63 24.10 5.21
CA ASP A 176 0.65 25.49 4.75
C ASP A 176 1.51 25.69 3.48
N LYS A 177 2.22 24.65 3.03
CA LYS A 177 3.14 24.69 1.89
C LYS A 177 2.51 24.18 0.58
N HIS A 178 1.43 23.43 0.67
CA HIS A 178 0.83 22.72 -0.45
C HIS A 178 -0.71 22.79 -0.39
N GLN A 179 -1.36 23.11 -1.51
CA GLN A 179 -2.82 23.14 -1.59
C GLN A 179 -3.44 21.73 -1.72
N GLN A 180 -2.73 20.80 -2.34
CA GLN A 180 -3.22 19.46 -2.65
C GLN A 180 -2.29 18.41 -2.02
N ILE A 181 -2.61 18.02 -0.79
CA ILE A 181 -1.87 16.99 -0.06
C ILE A 181 -2.62 15.67 -0.17
N SER A 182 -1.97 14.69 -0.77
CA SER A 182 -2.44 13.32 -0.84
C SER A 182 -1.72 12.45 0.18
N LEU A 183 -2.38 11.39 0.65
CA LEU A 183 -1.74 10.37 1.46
C LEU A 183 -1.64 9.07 0.67
N ALA A 184 -0.51 8.39 0.79
CA ALA A 184 -0.34 7.05 0.27
C ALA A 184 0.36 6.16 1.28
N GLY A 185 0.23 4.87 1.07
CA GLY A 185 0.99 3.88 1.82
C GLY A 185 0.73 2.49 1.29
N ASP A 186 1.55 1.55 1.76
CA ASP A 186 1.42 0.14 1.44
C ASP A 186 1.11 -0.69 2.68
N SER A 187 0.24 -1.70 2.56
CA SER A 187 -0.07 -2.64 3.64
C SER A 187 -0.48 -1.91 4.95
N ALA A 188 0.19 -2.19 6.07
CA ALA A 188 0.02 -1.51 7.36
C ALA A 188 0.21 0.02 7.28
N GLY A 189 1.09 0.51 6.42
CA GLY A 189 1.33 1.94 6.22
C GLY A 189 0.12 2.66 5.62
N ALA A 190 -0.60 1.98 4.72
CA ALA A 190 -1.86 2.49 4.18
C ALA A 190 -2.95 2.65 5.27
N SER A 191 -3.00 1.72 6.22
CA SER A 191 -3.88 1.85 7.40
C SER A 191 -3.54 3.08 8.23
N ILE A 192 -2.25 3.32 8.47
CA ILE A 192 -1.76 4.48 9.22
C ILE A 192 -2.14 5.77 8.48
N ALA A 193 -1.93 5.83 7.17
CA ALA A 193 -2.34 6.97 6.33
C ALA A 193 -3.85 7.29 6.44
N LEU A 194 -4.70 6.26 6.44
CA LEU A 194 -6.14 6.45 6.68
C LEU A 194 -6.42 6.98 8.10
N GLY A 195 -5.69 6.50 9.11
CA GLY A 195 -5.75 7.04 10.48
C GLY A 195 -5.36 8.53 10.57
N VAL A 196 -4.33 8.95 9.83
CA VAL A 196 -3.90 10.37 9.75
C VAL A 196 -5.02 11.24 9.20
N SER A 197 -5.75 10.75 8.19
CA SER A 197 -6.87 11.50 7.60
C SER A 197 -8.00 11.72 8.58
N GLN A 198 -8.33 10.69 9.36
CA GLN A 198 -9.34 10.77 10.40
C GLN A 198 -8.95 11.79 11.47
N LEU A 199 -7.70 11.75 11.96
CA LEU A 199 -7.24 12.74 12.94
C LEU A 199 -7.17 14.16 12.35
N SER A 200 -6.64 14.32 11.13
CA SER A 200 -6.56 15.61 10.45
C SER A 200 -7.94 16.25 10.29
N SER A 201 -8.93 15.47 9.85
CA SER A 201 -10.31 15.92 9.70
C SER A 201 -10.94 16.31 11.05
N ASN A 202 -10.82 15.43 12.06
CA ASN A 202 -11.41 15.66 13.38
C ASN A 202 -10.78 16.86 14.12
N MET A 203 -9.50 17.13 13.88
CA MET A 203 -8.76 18.24 14.49
C MET A 203 -8.82 19.53 13.66
N GLY A 204 -9.38 19.49 12.45
CA GLY A 204 -9.42 20.65 11.55
C GLY A 204 -8.05 21.12 11.08
N ILE A 205 -7.09 20.21 10.90
CA ILE A 205 -5.71 20.55 10.47
C ILE A 205 -5.69 20.92 8.98
N CYS A 206 -5.94 19.95 8.11
CA CYS A 206 -6.13 20.20 6.68
C CYS A 206 -6.95 19.09 6.03
N GLU A 207 -7.56 19.40 4.90
CA GLU A 207 -8.26 18.41 4.10
C GLU A 207 -7.27 17.57 3.29
N ILE A 208 -7.45 16.25 3.30
CA ILE A 208 -6.67 15.35 2.45
C ILE A 208 -7.32 15.28 1.07
N TYR A 209 -6.55 15.58 0.03
CA TYR A 209 -7.03 15.69 -1.34
C TYR A 209 -7.38 14.33 -1.96
N LYS A 210 -6.49 13.34 -1.82
CA LYS A 210 -6.64 11.98 -2.36
C LYS A 210 -5.91 10.95 -1.48
N HIS A 211 -6.36 9.70 -1.54
CA HIS A 211 -5.72 8.53 -0.95
C HIS A 211 -5.31 7.54 -2.05
N ILE A 212 -4.04 7.14 -2.05
CA ILE A 212 -3.54 6.10 -2.96
C ILE A 212 -2.99 4.95 -2.14
N LEU A 213 -3.72 3.83 -2.10
CA LEU A 213 -3.49 2.75 -1.15
C LEU A 213 -3.04 1.50 -1.90
N PHE A 214 -1.87 0.99 -1.56
CA PHE A 214 -1.35 -0.27 -2.11
C PHE A 214 -1.66 -1.40 -1.13
N TYR A 215 -2.55 -2.32 -1.53
CA TYR A 215 -2.93 -3.52 -0.76
C TYR A 215 -3.09 -3.25 0.76
N PRO A 216 -3.95 -2.29 1.14
CA PRO A 216 -4.02 -1.81 2.52
C PRO A 216 -4.48 -2.89 3.50
N THR A 217 -4.07 -2.76 4.76
CA THR A 217 -4.73 -3.50 5.85
C THR A 217 -5.83 -2.62 6.42
N ILE A 218 -7.09 -2.98 6.21
CA ILE A 218 -8.28 -2.20 6.56
C ILE A 218 -8.97 -2.67 7.84
N VAL A 219 -8.82 -3.96 8.21
CA VAL A 219 -9.42 -4.54 9.41
C VAL A 219 -8.37 -5.31 10.22
N GLN A 220 -8.14 -4.89 11.46
CA GLN A 220 -7.28 -5.59 12.41
C GLN A 220 -8.05 -6.70 13.13
N GLY A 221 -7.47 -7.90 13.22
CA GLY A 221 -8.01 -9.03 13.99
C GLY A 221 -9.43 -9.44 13.59
N SER A 222 -9.74 -9.32 12.29
CA SER A 222 -10.99 -9.78 11.68
C SER A 222 -11.27 -11.27 11.91
N ASP A 223 -12.54 -11.66 11.79
CA ASP A 223 -12.94 -13.07 11.81
C ASP A 223 -12.31 -13.85 10.65
N TYR A 224 -11.31 -14.69 10.95
CA TYR A 224 -10.59 -15.50 9.96
C TYR A 224 -11.42 -16.61 9.32
N ASN A 225 -12.61 -16.89 9.85
CA ASN A 225 -13.61 -17.79 9.25
C ASN A 225 -14.69 -17.01 8.48
N GLY A 226 -14.67 -15.68 8.55
CA GLY A 226 -15.59 -14.79 7.88
C GLY A 226 -15.27 -14.57 6.39
N PRO A 227 -16.12 -13.81 5.69
CA PRO A 227 -16.02 -13.64 4.24
C PRO A 227 -14.75 -12.90 3.80
N LEU A 228 -14.19 -12.00 4.63
CA LEU A 228 -13.00 -11.20 4.29
C LEU A 228 -11.70 -12.03 4.22
N TRP A 229 -11.73 -13.29 4.65
CA TRP A 229 -10.60 -14.22 4.64
C TRP A 229 -10.88 -15.53 3.89
N ASN A 230 -11.95 -15.55 3.10
CA ASN A 230 -12.40 -16.73 2.40
C ASN A 230 -11.72 -16.85 1.03
N ASP A 231 -10.57 -17.51 1.01
CA ASP A 231 -9.77 -17.78 -0.20
C ASP A 231 -10.50 -18.61 -1.27
N ARG A 232 -11.59 -19.31 -0.91
CA ARG A 232 -12.44 -20.04 -1.88
C ARG A 232 -13.18 -19.11 -2.84
N LEU A 233 -13.33 -17.83 -2.47
CA LEU A 233 -13.91 -16.80 -3.34
C LEU A 233 -12.95 -16.33 -4.43
N ILE A 234 -11.67 -16.71 -4.35
CA ILE A 234 -10.63 -16.28 -5.28
C ILE A 234 -10.49 -17.33 -6.39
N PRO A 235 -10.81 -17.02 -7.66
CA PRO A 235 -10.54 -17.92 -8.77
C PRO A 235 -9.03 -18.09 -8.95
N ILE A 236 -8.54 -19.32 -9.09
CA ILE A 236 -7.14 -19.63 -9.36
C ILE A 236 -7.04 -20.95 -10.13
N ASN A 237 -6.00 -21.10 -10.93
CA ASN A 237 -5.60 -22.37 -11.52
C ASN A 237 -5.58 -23.47 -10.42
N PRO A 238 -6.27 -24.62 -10.62
CA PRO A 238 -6.33 -25.70 -9.64
C PRO A 238 -4.97 -26.16 -9.13
N GLU A 239 -3.93 -26.15 -9.96
CA GLU A 239 -2.57 -26.57 -9.59
C GLU A 239 -1.91 -25.63 -8.56
N GLN A 240 -2.35 -24.37 -8.50
CA GLN A 240 -1.82 -23.35 -7.60
C GLN A 240 -2.72 -23.11 -6.37
N ARG A 241 -3.87 -23.79 -6.29
CA ARG A 241 -4.87 -23.61 -5.23
C ARG A 241 -4.30 -23.85 -3.84
N GLN A 242 -3.48 -24.89 -3.67
CA GLN A 242 -2.90 -25.21 -2.37
C GLN A 242 -1.94 -24.11 -1.91
N ALA A 243 -1.11 -23.57 -2.80
CA ALA A 243 -0.19 -22.48 -2.45
C ALA A 243 -0.93 -21.20 -2.08
N LEU A 244 -2.04 -20.87 -2.76
CA LEU A 244 -2.92 -19.77 -2.37
C LEU A 244 -3.46 -19.98 -0.95
N HIS A 245 -3.95 -21.18 -0.64
CA HIS A 245 -4.47 -21.52 0.68
C HIS A 245 -3.39 -21.41 1.78
N ASN A 246 -2.19 -21.91 1.50
CA ASN A 246 -1.05 -21.83 2.40
C ASN A 246 -0.67 -20.36 2.63
N ASN A 247 -0.64 -19.52 1.58
CA ASN A 247 -0.39 -18.09 1.70
C ASN A 247 -1.45 -17.39 2.58
N TYR A 248 -2.75 -17.65 2.36
CA TYR A 248 -3.81 -17.11 3.22
C TYR A 248 -3.65 -17.55 4.67
N THR A 249 -3.28 -18.81 4.91
CA THR A 249 -3.03 -19.33 6.27
C THR A 249 -1.86 -18.61 6.94
N GLN A 250 -0.77 -18.35 6.22
CA GLN A 250 0.36 -17.57 6.73
C GLN A 250 -0.08 -16.15 7.09
N PHE A 251 -0.86 -15.49 6.23
CA PHE A 251 -1.30 -14.12 6.47
C PHE A 251 -2.32 -13.99 7.61
N LYS A 252 -3.16 -15.01 7.86
CA LYS A 252 -4.01 -15.05 9.08
C LYS A 252 -3.16 -15.04 10.35
N ARG A 253 -2.07 -15.81 10.37
CA ARG A 253 -1.11 -15.81 11.50
C ARG A 253 -0.40 -14.47 11.60
N LEU A 254 0.01 -13.89 10.48
CA LEU A 254 0.66 -12.58 10.42
C LEU A 254 -0.25 -11.48 10.96
N ASP A 255 -1.53 -11.45 10.56
CA ASP A 255 -2.52 -10.47 11.02
C ASP A 255 -2.65 -10.48 12.55
N ASN A 256 -2.68 -11.67 13.15
CA ASN A 256 -2.71 -11.81 14.60
C ASN A 256 -1.43 -11.27 15.27
N ILE A 257 -0.26 -11.62 14.74
CA ILE A 257 1.04 -11.20 15.27
C ILE A 257 1.20 -9.67 15.14
N MET A 258 0.91 -9.11 13.97
CA MET A 258 1.04 -7.68 13.72
C MET A 258 0.09 -6.86 14.58
N THR A 259 -1.16 -7.33 14.75
CA THR A 259 -2.14 -6.69 15.66
C THR A 259 -1.60 -6.68 17.10
N LYS A 260 -1.06 -7.81 17.57
CA LYS A 260 -0.54 -7.95 18.94
C LYS A 260 0.63 -6.98 19.20
N TYR A 261 1.58 -6.88 18.26
CA TYR A 261 2.67 -5.92 18.39
C TYR A 261 2.18 -4.48 18.29
N TYR A 262 1.34 -4.17 17.30
CA TYR A 262 0.82 -2.83 17.07
C TYR A 262 0.12 -2.25 18.30
N LEU A 263 -0.66 -3.08 19.00
CA LEU A 263 -1.37 -2.70 20.22
C LEU A 263 -0.57 -2.94 21.50
N ASN A 264 0.65 -3.48 21.40
CA ASN A 264 1.51 -3.88 22.51
C ASN A 264 0.77 -4.70 23.59
N GLY A 265 -0.08 -5.63 23.14
CA GLY A 265 -0.91 -6.47 24.02
C GLY A 265 -2.03 -5.74 24.78
N ALA A 266 -2.25 -4.44 24.54
CA ALA A 266 -3.37 -3.71 25.14
C ALA A 266 -4.71 -4.15 24.55
N ASN A 267 -5.74 -4.20 25.38
CA ASN A 267 -7.08 -4.62 25.01
C ASN A 267 -7.91 -3.44 24.44
N TYR A 268 -7.52 -2.95 23.27
CA TYR A 268 -8.31 -1.97 22.53
C TYR A 268 -9.48 -2.62 21.81
N ASN A 269 -10.55 -1.86 21.57
CA ASN A 269 -11.61 -2.27 20.65
C ASN A 269 -11.05 -2.29 19.22
N LEU A 270 -10.90 -3.48 18.62
CA LEU A 270 -10.39 -3.64 17.26
C LEU A 270 -11.29 -3.01 16.19
N SER A 271 -12.57 -2.79 16.49
CA SER A 271 -13.49 -2.07 15.62
C SER A 271 -13.39 -0.54 15.77
N ALA A 272 -12.45 -0.02 16.56
CA ALA A 272 -12.21 1.42 16.61
C ALA A 272 -11.73 1.93 15.24
N PRO A 273 -12.32 3.02 14.70
CA PRO A 273 -12.00 3.54 13.36
C PRO A 273 -10.51 3.82 13.08
N LEU A 274 -9.75 4.26 14.09
CA LEU A 274 -8.31 4.52 13.97
C LEU A 274 -7.45 3.24 13.93
N ILE A 275 -7.98 2.11 14.41
CA ILE A 275 -7.32 0.80 14.37
C ILE A 275 -7.74 0.06 13.11
N SER A 276 -9.04 0.06 12.78
CA SER A 276 -9.61 -0.59 11.61
C SER A 276 -10.37 0.44 10.77
N PRO A 277 -9.73 1.03 9.73
CA PRO A 277 -10.35 2.02 8.86
C PRO A 277 -11.68 1.60 8.21
N MET A 278 -11.98 0.29 8.12
CA MET A 278 -13.30 -0.20 7.69
C MET A 278 -14.45 0.47 8.43
N TYR A 279 -14.27 0.82 9.71
CA TYR A 279 -15.33 1.34 10.56
C TYR A 279 -15.35 2.88 10.65
N ALA A 280 -14.44 3.56 9.97
CA ALA A 280 -14.44 5.03 9.89
C ALA A 280 -15.60 5.58 9.06
N ASP A 281 -15.92 6.86 9.26
CA ASP A 281 -16.84 7.59 8.38
C ASP A 281 -16.23 7.65 6.96
N PRO A 282 -16.87 7.02 5.94
CA PRO A 282 -16.32 6.99 4.60
C PRO A 282 -16.22 8.38 3.95
N LEU A 283 -16.99 9.38 4.42
CA LEU A 283 -16.96 10.74 3.87
C LEU A 283 -15.63 11.47 4.14
N ILE A 284 -14.82 10.96 5.07
CA ILE A 284 -13.44 11.43 5.30
C ILE A 284 -12.54 11.10 4.09
N PHE A 285 -12.86 10.04 3.34
CA PHE A 285 -12.06 9.53 2.24
C PHE A 285 -12.65 9.95 0.89
N LYS A 286 -12.59 11.25 0.60
CA LYS A 286 -13.29 11.88 -0.55
C LYS A 286 -12.90 11.30 -1.91
N LYS A 287 -11.62 10.93 -2.06
CA LYS A 287 -11.06 10.38 -3.30
C LYS A 287 -10.07 9.27 -2.96
N VAL A 288 -10.40 8.04 -3.30
CA VAL A 288 -9.60 6.84 -2.97
C VAL A 288 -9.28 6.07 -4.23
N LEU A 289 -8.01 5.71 -4.40
CA LEU A 289 -7.57 4.68 -5.34
C LEU A 289 -6.91 3.56 -4.56
N VAL A 290 -7.44 2.34 -4.67
CA VAL A 290 -6.83 1.13 -4.11
C VAL A 290 -6.22 0.30 -5.25
N MET A 291 -4.98 -0.16 -5.05
CA MET A 291 -4.25 -1.03 -5.98
C MET A 291 -3.83 -2.31 -5.27
N THR A 292 -4.34 -3.45 -5.72
CA THR A 292 -4.23 -4.72 -4.99
C THR A 292 -3.94 -5.89 -5.93
N GLY A 293 -3.17 -6.87 -5.46
CA GLY A 293 -2.92 -8.10 -6.19
C GLY A 293 -4.12 -9.04 -6.21
N GLU A 294 -4.34 -9.75 -7.30
CA GLU A 294 -5.43 -10.73 -7.45
C GLU A 294 -5.45 -11.77 -6.33
N PHE A 295 -4.28 -12.17 -5.85
CA PHE A 295 -4.08 -13.21 -4.85
C PHE A 295 -3.62 -12.69 -3.49
N ASP A 296 -3.79 -11.38 -3.25
CA ASP A 296 -3.51 -10.78 -1.95
C ASP A 296 -4.50 -11.32 -0.88
N PRO A 297 -4.03 -11.79 0.29
CA PRO A 297 -4.91 -12.19 1.39
C PRO A 297 -5.78 -11.07 1.97
N PHE A 298 -5.38 -9.81 1.81
CA PHE A 298 -6.18 -8.65 2.22
C PHE A 298 -7.11 -8.14 1.12
N ARG A 299 -7.12 -8.75 -0.07
CA ARG A 299 -7.93 -8.30 -1.20
C ARG A 299 -9.41 -8.12 -0.88
N LEU A 300 -10.02 -9.05 -0.15
CA LEU A 300 -11.47 -9.01 0.10
C LEU A 300 -11.86 -7.88 1.07
N GLN A 301 -10.97 -7.48 1.99
CA GLN A 301 -11.20 -6.29 2.81
C GLN A 301 -10.97 -4.99 2.02
N ASP A 302 -10.06 -5.00 1.06
CA ASP A 302 -9.84 -3.86 0.14
C ASP A 302 -11.05 -3.61 -0.76
N GLU A 303 -11.60 -4.67 -1.35
CA GLU A 303 -12.83 -4.64 -2.15
C GLU A 303 -14.01 -4.11 -1.30
N ALA A 304 -14.19 -4.62 -0.08
CA ALA A 304 -15.24 -4.14 0.81
C ALA A 304 -15.05 -2.65 1.21
N PHE A 305 -13.81 -2.21 1.42
CA PHE A 305 -13.50 -0.84 1.79
C PHE A 305 -13.83 0.14 0.68
N VAL A 306 -13.34 -0.13 -0.54
CA VAL A 306 -13.56 0.76 -1.68
C VAL A 306 -15.05 0.82 -2.04
N GLN A 307 -15.77 -0.29 -1.90
CA GLN A 307 -17.22 -0.31 -2.07
C GLN A 307 -17.91 0.60 -1.05
N LYS A 308 -17.52 0.52 0.23
CA LYS A 308 -18.07 1.37 1.28
C LYS A 308 -17.87 2.86 0.95
N VAL A 309 -16.69 3.23 0.45
CA VAL A 309 -16.38 4.61 0.03
C VAL A 309 -17.24 5.02 -1.17
N GLY A 310 -17.35 4.18 -2.20
CA GLY A 310 -18.17 4.46 -3.39
C GLY A 310 -19.67 4.58 -3.07
N MET A 311 -20.20 3.69 -2.22
CA MET A 311 -21.60 3.73 -1.76
C MET A 311 -21.92 4.98 -0.92
N ALA A 312 -20.92 5.61 -0.29
CA ALA A 312 -21.09 6.87 0.41
C ALA A 312 -21.13 8.09 -0.55
N GLY A 313 -20.93 7.88 -1.86
CA GLY A 313 -20.91 8.94 -2.87
C GLY A 313 -19.54 9.60 -3.06
N CYS A 314 -18.47 9.02 -2.50
CA CYS A 314 -17.10 9.49 -2.71
C CYS A 314 -16.50 8.93 -4.01
N GLU A 315 -15.45 9.57 -4.53
CA GLU A 315 -14.74 9.08 -5.71
C GLU A 315 -13.90 7.86 -5.33
N ALA A 316 -14.32 6.68 -5.78
CA ALA A 316 -13.70 5.41 -5.42
C ALA A 316 -13.19 4.68 -6.67
N GLY A 317 -11.89 4.39 -6.68
CA GLY A 317 -11.20 3.66 -7.73
C GLY A 317 -10.53 2.40 -7.18
N TYR A 318 -10.56 1.31 -7.96
CA TYR A 318 -9.94 0.05 -7.59
C TYR A 318 -9.24 -0.59 -8.79
N ILE A 319 -7.96 -0.92 -8.65
CA ILE A 319 -7.20 -1.64 -9.68
C ILE A 319 -6.75 -2.98 -9.12
N ARG A 320 -7.14 -4.06 -9.79
CA ARG A 320 -6.70 -5.42 -9.46
C ARG A 320 -5.65 -5.87 -10.45
N TYR A 321 -4.47 -6.24 -9.96
CA TYR A 321 -3.39 -6.79 -10.78
C TYR A 321 -3.39 -8.31 -10.78
N GLY A 322 -3.64 -8.92 -11.94
CA GLY A 322 -3.63 -10.36 -12.14
C GLY A 322 -2.29 -10.99 -11.77
N GLY A 323 -2.33 -12.16 -11.12
CA GLY A 323 -1.13 -12.89 -10.76
C GLY A 323 -0.30 -12.34 -9.60
N LEU A 324 -0.58 -11.13 -9.11
CA LEU A 324 0.17 -10.53 -8.00
C LEU A 324 -0.35 -10.98 -6.64
N ALA A 325 0.56 -11.09 -5.69
CA ALA A 325 0.30 -11.32 -4.27
C ALA A 325 0.60 -10.05 -3.44
N HIS A 326 0.54 -10.18 -2.11
CA HIS A 326 0.84 -9.08 -1.19
C HIS A 326 2.26 -8.55 -1.34
N ALA A 327 2.45 -7.27 -1.00
CA ALA A 327 3.73 -6.57 -1.06
C ALA A 327 4.37 -6.52 -2.47
N PHE A 328 3.55 -6.43 -3.53
CA PHE A 328 4.06 -6.49 -4.90
C PHE A 328 4.99 -5.33 -5.28
N LEU A 329 4.98 -4.20 -4.57
CA LEU A 329 5.91 -3.10 -4.82
C LEU A 329 7.39 -3.50 -4.63
N ASN A 330 7.66 -4.62 -3.97
CA ASN A 330 9.01 -5.18 -3.83
C ASN A 330 9.61 -5.67 -5.17
N TYR A 331 8.77 -5.77 -6.21
CA TYR A 331 9.16 -6.21 -7.54
C TYR A 331 9.22 -5.07 -8.57
N VAL A 332 9.33 -3.81 -8.11
CA VAL A 332 9.63 -2.66 -8.96
C VAL A 332 10.82 -2.96 -9.88
N GLY A 333 10.67 -2.60 -11.17
CA GLY A 333 11.67 -2.87 -12.21
C GLY A 333 11.85 -4.35 -12.59
N LYS A 334 11.06 -5.27 -12.01
CA LYS A 334 11.11 -6.71 -12.30
C LYS A 334 9.82 -7.24 -12.92
N ILE A 335 8.67 -6.69 -12.52
CA ILE A 335 7.35 -7.12 -13.00
C ILE A 335 6.63 -5.94 -13.68
N PRO A 336 6.17 -6.08 -14.95
CA PRO A 336 5.48 -5.02 -15.69
C PRO A 336 4.27 -4.42 -14.95
N ALA A 337 3.47 -5.25 -14.29
CA ALA A 337 2.32 -4.83 -13.50
C ALA A 337 2.67 -3.88 -12.34
N VAL A 338 3.89 -3.96 -11.81
CA VAL A 338 4.36 -3.06 -10.75
C VAL A 338 4.79 -1.71 -11.30
N GLU A 339 5.34 -1.67 -12.51
CA GLU A 339 5.60 -0.42 -13.23
C GLU A 339 4.29 0.26 -13.65
N ASP A 340 3.29 -0.52 -14.09
CA ASP A 340 1.95 -0.01 -14.36
C ASP A 340 1.31 0.62 -13.11
N ALA A 341 1.37 -0.06 -11.95
CA ALA A 341 0.89 0.52 -10.67
C ALA A 341 1.58 1.83 -10.30
N LEU A 342 2.87 1.96 -10.65
CA LEU A 342 3.62 3.20 -10.46
C LEU A 342 3.12 4.31 -11.41
N ILE A 343 2.81 3.98 -12.66
CA ILE A 343 2.27 4.92 -13.66
C ILE A 343 0.88 5.38 -13.23
N GLU A 344 -0.02 4.46 -12.87
CA GLU A 344 -1.37 4.76 -12.37
C GLU A 344 -1.32 5.66 -11.13
N CYS A 345 -0.39 5.41 -10.20
CA CYS A 345 -0.14 6.27 -9.05
C CYS A 345 0.26 7.70 -9.49
N ALA A 346 1.23 7.82 -10.40
CA ALA A 346 1.69 9.12 -10.88
C ALA A 346 0.57 9.92 -11.59
N GLU A 347 -0.22 9.25 -12.42
CA GLU A 347 -1.35 9.85 -13.13
C GLU A 347 -2.47 10.28 -12.17
N ALA A 348 -2.79 9.45 -11.17
CA ALA A 348 -3.75 9.79 -10.12
C ALA A 348 -3.30 11.01 -9.29
N LEU A 349 -2.01 11.19 -9.04
CA LEU A 349 -1.47 12.38 -8.35
C LEU A 349 -1.43 13.63 -9.25
N ASN A 350 -1.14 13.44 -10.54
CA ASN A 350 -1.01 14.53 -11.50
C ASN A 350 -2.36 15.09 -11.97
N SER A 351 -3.45 14.32 -11.84
CA SER A 351 -4.83 14.73 -12.18
C SER A 351 -5.51 15.68 -11.22
#